data_AF-A0A930KR15-F1
#
_entry.id   AF-A0A930KR15-F1
#
_cell.length_a   1.000
_cell.length_b   1.000
_cell.length_c   1.000
_cell.angle_alpha   90.00
_cell.angle_beta   90.00
_cell.angle_gamma   90.00
#
_symmetry.space_group_name_H-M   'P 1'
#
loop_
_entity.id
_entity.type
_entity.pdbx_description
1 polymer ?
#
loop_
_entity_poly.entity_id
_entity_poly.type
_entity_poly.pdbx_seq_one_letter_code
_entity_poly.pdbx_strand_id
1 'polypeptide(L)'
;MARTHRYKEEPVFLLQDTPDALREIGVDDEQEALAAVREPAQALEGASFLQAVGRFYRFYTLGRGHASRSEVLWALLYLILTTGVVLGVTVYLGMLSEDPHMESLIRVLYMLMMTLTPVWIIVHILPLSSLLSRARGKN
;
A
#
# COMPACT_ATOMS: atom_id res chain seq x y z
N MET A 1 -7.46 -60.88 -35.33
CA MET A 1 -8.84 -60.34 -35.18
C MET A 1 -8.95 -59.80 -33.75
N ALA A 2 -8.61 -58.52 -33.51
CA ALA A 2 -9.51 -57.35 -33.53
C ALA A 2 -10.59 -57.45 -32.42
N ARG A 3 -10.36 -56.81 -31.25
CA ARG A 3 -10.90 -55.50 -30.80
C ARG A 3 -12.39 -55.62 -30.42
N THR A 4 -12.88 -55.20 -29.25
CA THR A 4 -12.73 -53.87 -28.66
C THR A 4 -13.15 -53.84 -27.19
N HIS A 5 -12.43 -53.02 -26.42
CA HIS A 5 -12.83 -52.54 -25.10
C HIS A 5 -14.14 -51.75 -25.16
N ARG A 6 -14.99 -51.95 -24.16
CA ARG A 6 -16.21 -51.19 -23.90
C ARG A 6 -15.82 -49.77 -23.46
N TYR A 7 -15.83 -48.81 -24.37
CA TYR A 7 -15.64 -47.40 -24.06
C TYR A 7 -17.00 -46.83 -23.60
N LYS A 8 -17.07 -46.35 -22.35
CA LYS A 8 -18.21 -45.56 -21.89
C LYS A 8 -18.16 -44.22 -22.61
N GLU A 9 -19.28 -43.82 -23.20
CA GLU A 9 -19.47 -42.50 -23.78
C GLU A 9 -19.45 -41.46 -22.65
N GLU A 10 -18.41 -40.61 -22.62
CA GLU A 10 -18.45 -39.35 -21.89
C GLU A 10 -19.12 -38.30 -22.81
N PRO A 11 -20.11 -37.53 -22.35
CA PRO A 11 -20.64 -36.45 -23.15
C PRO A 11 -19.54 -35.38 -23.29
N VAL A 12 -19.09 -35.20 -24.52
CA VAL A 12 -18.30 -34.04 -24.96
C VAL A 12 -19.13 -32.80 -24.65
N PHE A 13 -18.81 -32.13 -23.53
CA PHE A 13 -19.30 -30.79 -23.25
C PHE A 13 -18.66 -29.86 -24.29
N LEU A 14 -19.41 -29.59 -25.36
CA LEU A 14 -19.20 -28.46 -26.23
C LEU A 14 -19.36 -27.19 -25.39
N LEU A 15 -18.25 -26.69 -24.84
CA LEU A 15 -18.13 -25.33 -24.31
C LEU A 15 -17.72 -24.41 -25.47
N GLN A 16 -18.50 -24.45 -26.55
CA GLN A 16 -18.63 -23.34 -27.49
C GLN A 16 -19.96 -22.67 -27.12
N ASP A 17 -19.90 -21.35 -26.96
CA ASP A 17 -20.96 -20.46 -26.45
C ASP A 17 -20.86 -20.19 -24.95
N THR A 18 -19.94 -19.31 -24.57
CA THR A 18 -20.17 -18.45 -23.40
C THR A 18 -20.24 -17.01 -23.90
N PRO A 19 -21.37 -16.31 -23.67
CA PRO A 19 -21.83 -15.23 -24.53
C PRO A 19 -21.30 -13.88 -24.05
N ASP A 20 -21.41 -12.88 -24.91
CA ASP A 20 -21.13 -11.45 -24.67
C ASP A 20 -21.72 -10.85 -23.36
N ALA A 21 -22.61 -11.58 -22.68
CA ALA A 21 -23.18 -11.26 -21.37
C ALA A 21 -22.16 -11.16 -20.21
N LEU A 22 -20.96 -11.75 -20.33
CA LEU A 22 -19.89 -11.55 -19.33
C LEU A 22 -19.13 -10.22 -19.50
N ARG A 23 -19.32 -9.53 -20.63
CA ARG A 23 -18.65 -8.24 -20.90
C ARG A 23 -19.36 -7.06 -20.24
N GLU A 24 -20.65 -7.19 -19.97
CA GLU A 24 -21.49 -6.13 -19.38
C GLU A 24 -21.55 -6.19 -17.84
N ILE A 25 -21.07 -7.28 -17.22
CA ILE A 25 -21.04 -7.46 -15.75
C ILE A 25 -19.75 -6.86 -15.21
N GLY A 26 -19.68 -5.53 -15.13
CA GLY A 26 -18.74 -4.78 -14.27
C GLY A 26 -17.24 -4.91 -14.56
N VAL A 27 -16.85 -5.62 -15.62
CA VAL A 27 -15.43 -5.79 -16.00
C VAL A 27 -14.83 -4.47 -16.46
N ASP A 28 -15.61 -3.56 -17.04
CA ASP A 28 -15.11 -2.26 -17.49
C ASP A 28 -14.77 -1.34 -16.30
N ASP A 29 -15.57 -1.32 -15.23
CA ASP A 29 -15.28 -0.51 -14.03
C ASP A 29 -14.10 -1.08 -13.24
N GLU A 30 -13.98 -2.41 -13.13
CA GLU A 30 -12.81 -3.05 -12.53
C GLU A 30 -11.58 -2.89 -13.41
N GLN A 31 -11.70 -2.98 -14.73
CA GLN A 31 -10.57 -2.78 -15.65
C GLN A 31 -10.16 -1.32 -15.77
N GLU A 32 -11.08 -0.36 -15.62
CA GLU A 32 -10.77 1.07 -15.55
C GLU A 32 -10.14 1.42 -14.19
N ALA A 33 -10.62 0.84 -13.09
CA ALA A 33 -9.96 0.93 -11.79
C ALA A 33 -8.57 0.26 -11.82
N LEU A 34 -8.46 -0.91 -12.47
CA LEU A 34 -7.19 -1.62 -12.67
C LEU A 34 -6.27 -0.88 -13.65
N ALA A 35 -6.82 -0.16 -14.65
CA ALA A 35 -6.08 0.64 -15.63
C ALA A 35 -5.59 1.96 -15.02
N ALA A 36 -6.40 2.62 -14.20
CA ALA A 36 -5.97 3.74 -13.35
C ALA A 36 -4.93 3.30 -12.29
N VAL A 37 -4.89 2.01 -11.96
CA VAL A 37 -3.87 1.33 -11.16
C VAL A 37 -2.66 0.85 -12.00
N ARG A 38 -2.77 0.83 -13.33
CA ARG A 38 -1.77 0.28 -14.29
C ARG A 38 -0.80 1.34 -14.81
N GLU A 39 -1.21 2.60 -14.85
CA GLU A 39 -0.35 3.70 -15.28
C GLU A 39 0.78 3.93 -14.24
N PRO A 40 2.06 3.72 -14.60
CA PRO A 40 3.17 4.01 -13.70
C PRO A 40 3.17 5.50 -13.38
N ALA A 41 3.19 5.86 -12.09
CA ALA A 41 3.15 7.26 -11.66
C ALA A 41 4.26 8.07 -12.37
N GLN A 42 3.87 9.05 -13.18
CA GLN A 42 4.85 9.97 -13.76
C GLN A 42 5.37 10.91 -12.68
N ALA A 43 6.66 11.26 -12.74
CA ALA A 43 7.28 12.16 -11.79
C ALA A 43 6.58 13.53 -11.82
N LEU A 44 6.12 14.01 -10.67
CA LEU A 44 5.47 15.31 -10.57
C LEU A 44 6.52 16.35 -10.16
N GLU A 45 7.09 17.05 -11.14
CA GLU A 45 8.05 18.12 -10.88
C GLU A 45 7.37 19.31 -10.19
N GLY A 46 7.96 19.81 -9.10
CA GLY A 46 7.39 20.92 -8.33
C GLY A 46 6.18 20.54 -7.47
N ALA A 47 6.00 19.25 -7.16
CA ALA A 47 4.93 18.79 -6.27
C ALA A 47 4.90 19.57 -4.94
N SER A 48 3.69 19.96 -4.51
CA SER A 48 3.46 20.50 -3.17
C SER A 48 3.48 19.40 -2.11
N PHE A 49 3.63 19.79 -0.83
CA PHE A 49 3.68 18.85 0.29
C PHE A 49 2.50 17.88 0.34
N LEU A 50 1.26 18.39 0.29
CA LEU A 50 0.06 17.55 0.36
C LEU A 50 -0.05 16.59 -0.83
N GLN A 51 0.34 17.04 -2.02
CA GLN A 51 0.38 16.20 -3.22
C GLN A 51 1.42 15.08 -3.07
N ALA A 52 2.61 15.39 -2.54
CA ALA A 52 3.64 14.40 -2.30
C ALA A 52 3.22 13.34 -1.27
N VAL A 53 2.57 13.75 -0.17
CA VAL A 53 2.04 12.82 0.86
C VAL A 53 0.93 11.94 0.30
N GLY A 54 -0.04 12.51 -0.45
CA GLY A 54 -1.09 11.71 -1.08
C GLY A 54 -0.52 10.70 -2.09
N ARG A 55 0.51 11.09 -2.83
CA ARG A 55 1.20 10.22 -3.79
C ARG A 55 2.09 9.18 -3.11
N PHE A 56 2.67 9.50 -1.94
CA PHE A 56 3.45 8.58 -1.12
C PHE A 56 2.68 7.29 -0.84
N TYR A 57 1.45 7.41 -0.34
CA TYR A 57 0.60 6.24 -0.06
C TYR A 57 -0.04 5.63 -1.30
N ARG A 58 -0.39 6.44 -2.31
CA ARG A 58 -1.10 5.93 -3.49
C ARG A 58 -0.20 5.14 -4.44
N PHE A 59 1.02 5.60 -4.69
CA PHE A 59 1.86 5.05 -5.76
C PHE A 59 3.07 4.27 -5.27
N TYR A 60 3.61 4.61 -4.11
CA TYR A 60 4.84 3.99 -3.63
C TYR A 60 4.59 2.76 -2.75
N THR A 61 3.40 2.58 -2.19
CA THR A 61 3.00 1.35 -1.48
C THR A 61 3.03 0.11 -2.37
N LEU A 62 2.58 0.24 -3.62
CA LEU A 62 2.56 -0.85 -4.61
C LEU A 62 3.75 -0.84 -5.57
N GLY A 63 4.69 0.09 -5.39
CA GLY A 63 5.89 0.18 -6.21
C GLY A 63 5.62 0.39 -7.70
N ARG A 64 4.95 1.49 -8.08
CA ARG A 64 4.80 1.89 -9.49
C ARG A 64 5.21 3.35 -9.71
N GLY A 65 5.85 3.63 -10.85
CA GLY A 65 6.17 5.00 -11.28
C GLY A 65 7.61 5.50 -11.08
N HIS A 66 7.83 6.76 -11.42
CA HIS A 66 9.07 7.52 -11.23
C HIS A 66 8.80 8.66 -10.23
N ALA A 67 9.79 8.99 -9.41
CA ALA A 67 9.68 10.05 -8.41
C ALA A 67 10.49 11.28 -8.82
N SER A 68 9.90 12.47 -8.69
CA SER A 68 10.62 13.73 -8.77
C SER A 68 11.41 14.00 -7.48
N ARG A 69 12.43 14.87 -7.56
CA ARG A 69 13.24 15.24 -6.38
C ARG A 69 12.39 15.94 -5.30
N SER A 70 11.42 16.77 -5.70
CA SER A 70 10.53 17.46 -4.78
C SER A 70 9.56 16.51 -4.08
N GLU A 71 9.04 15.49 -4.79
CA GLU A 71 8.21 14.45 -4.19
C GLU A 71 8.98 13.69 -3.10
N VAL A 72 10.23 13.32 -3.38
CA VAL A 72 11.10 12.62 -2.43
C VAL A 72 11.36 13.49 -1.20
N LEU A 73 11.73 14.76 -1.40
CA LEU A 73 12.01 15.68 -0.30
C LEU A 73 10.79 15.83 0.63
N TRP A 74 9.61 16.07 0.06
CA TRP A 74 8.40 16.25 0.86
C TRP A 74 7.96 14.97 1.56
N ALA A 75 8.09 13.81 0.92
CA ALA A 75 7.79 12.53 1.56
C ALA A 75 8.76 12.21 2.72
N LEU A 76 10.05 12.52 2.56
CA LEU A 76 11.03 12.39 3.64
C LEU A 76 10.75 13.37 4.78
N LEU A 77 10.42 14.63 4.46
CA LEU A 77 10.07 15.63 5.46
C LEU A 77 8.82 15.23 6.24
N TYR A 78 7.79 14.74 5.54
CA TYR A 78 6.61 14.14 6.15
C TYR A 78 7.02 13.03 7.14
N LEU A 79 7.76 12.04 6.67
CA LEU A 79 8.11 10.87 7.46
C LEU A 79 8.93 11.24 8.70
N ILE A 80 9.91 12.15 8.57
CA ILE A 80 10.73 12.61 9.69
C ILE A 80 9.86 13.31 10.73
N LEU A 81 9.01 14.25 10.31
CA LEU A 81 8.15 15.01 11.22
C LEU A 81 7.15 14.09 11.93
N THR A 82 6.41 13.25 11.19
CA THR A 82 5.41 12.38 11.79
C THR A 82 6.02 11.30 12.67
N THR A 83 7.16 10.73 12.27
CA THR A 83 7.87 9.74 13.11
C THR A 83 8.41 10.41 14.37
N GLY A 84 8.96 11.62 14.26
CA GLY A 84 9.38 12.41 15.41
C GLY A 84 8.22 12.67 16.39
N VAL A 85 7.04 13.01 15.89
CA VAL A 85 5.83 13.18 16.72
C VAL A 85 5.41 11.87 17.37
N VAL A 86 5.31 10.78 16.61
CA VAL A 86 4.90 9.46 17.15
C VAL A 86 5.85 8.98 18.24
N LEU A 87 7.16 9.06 18.01
CA LEU A 87 8.18 8.71 19.00
C LEU A 87 8.15 9.66 20.20
N GLY A 88 8.05 10.96 19.96
CA GLY A 88 7.98 11.97 21.02
C GLY A 88 6.79 11.77 21.94
N VAL A 89 5.60 11.51 21.38
CA VAL A 89 4.39 11.20 22.15
C VAL A 89 4.55 9.90 22.93
N THR A 90 5.13 8.86 22.32
CA THR A 90 5.34 7.56 22.99
C THR A 90 6.29 7.70 24.18
N VAL A 91 7.41 8.40 24.00
CA VAL A 91 8.38 8.67 25.08
C VAL A 91 7.74 9.52 26.16
N TYR A 92 7.03 10.58 25.78
CA TYR A 92 6.36 11.48 26.74
C TYR A 92 5.33 10.74 27.59
N LEU A 93 4.47 9.93 26.97
CA LEU A 93 3.52 9.07 27.70
C LEU A 93 4.24 8.03 28.57
N GLY A 94 5.37 7.50 28.12
CA GLY A 94 6.23 6.63 28.91
C GLY A 94 6.68 7.31 30.20
N MET A 95 7.25 8.51 30.10
CA MET A 95 7.69 9.31 31.26
C MET A 95 6.54 9.60 32.22
N LEU A 96 5.35 9.91 31.71
CA LEU A 96 4.17 10.12 32.55
C LEU A 96 3.66 8.82 33.20
N SER A 97 3.81 7.68 32.53
CA SER A 97 3.31 6.38 33.03
C SER A 97 4.13 5.78 34.18
N GLU A 98 5.38 6.24 34.35
CA GLU A 98 6.28 5.75 35.39
C GLU A 98 5.86 6.14 36.81
N ASP A 99 5.15 7.26 36.97
CA ASP A 99 4.64 7.68 38.28
C ASP A 99 3.50 6.74 38.75
N PRO A 100 3.64 6.09 39.92
CA PRO A 100 2.60 5.25 40.52
C PRO A 100 1.24 5.94 40.72
N HIS A 101 1.23 7.27 40.83
CA HIS A 101 0.03 8.07 41.12
C HIS A 101 -0.69 8.57 39.87
N MET A 102 -0.13 8.32 38.67
CA MET A 102 -0.72 8.78 37.43
C MET A 102 -1.93 7.97 37.01
N GLU A 103 -2.87 8.65 36.34
CA GLU A 103 -4.15 8.08 35.94
C GLU A 103 -4.00 6.82 35.06
N SER A 104 -4.92 5.87 35.25
CA SER A 104 -4.97 4.63 34.47
C SER A 104 -5.08 4.88 32.96
N LEU A 105 -5.73 5.97 32.55
CA LEU A 105 -5.85 6.39 31.16
C LEU A 105 -4.48 6.64 30.51
N ILE A 106 -3.55 7.32 31.19
CA ILE A 106 -2.20 7.59 30.68
C ILE A 106 -1.46 6.29 30.39
N ARG A 107 -1.59 5.30 31.28
CA ARG A 107 -0.95 3.99 31.12
C ARG A 107 -1.52 3.20 29.95
N VAL A 108 -2.85 3.26 29.76
CA VAL A 108 -3.51 2.64 28.60
C VAL A 108 -3.08 3.30 27.30
N LEU A 109 -3.03 4.64 27.26
CA LEU A 109 -2.54 5.39 26.10
C LEU A 109 -1.08 5.09 25.80
N TYR A 110 -0.23 4.96 26.83
CA TYR A 110 1.15 4.53 26.67
C TYR A 110 1.23 3.13 26.06
N MET A 111 0.51 2.14 26.60
CA MET A 111 0.50 0.77 26.05
C MET A 111 0.00 0.73 24.59
N LEU A 112 -1.01 1.53 24.27
CA LEU A 112 -1.50 1.71 22.91
C LEU A 112 -0.39 2.26 22.00
N MET A 113 0.27 3.35 22.40
CA MET A 113 1.35 3.96 21.62
C MET A 113 2.58 3.07 21.48
N MET A 114 2.92 2.30 22.51
CA MET A 114 3.96 1.26 22.47
C MET A 114 3.68 0.21 21.39
N THR A 115 2.40 -0.09 21.14
CA THR A 115 1.97 -1.04 20.11
C THR A 115 1.86 -0.38 18.73
N LEU A 116 1.36 0.85 18.65
CA LEU A 116 1.16 1.57 17.40
C LEU A 116 2.46 2.07 16.79
N THR A 117 3.47 2.41 17.59
CA THR A 117 4.78 2.89 17.11
C THR A 117 5.49 1.89 16.19
N PRO A 118 5.65 0.60 16.55
CA PRO A 118 6.25 -0.36 15.63
C PRO A 118 5.39 -0.61 14.38
N VAL A 119 4.06 -0.63 14.52
CA VAL A 119 3.13 -0.74 13.37
C VAL A 119 3.31 0.44 12.42
N TRP A 120 3.41 1.66 12.97
CA TRP A 120 3.71 2.87 12.22
C TRP A 120 5.00 2.71 11.42
N ILE A 121 6.10 2.30 12.05
CA ILE A 121 7.38 2.08 11.36
C ILE A 121 7.21 1.09 10.21
N ILE A 122 6.60 -0.08 10.46
CA ILE A 122 6.43 -1.16 9.47
C ILE A 122 5.65 -0.67 8.23
N VAL A 123 4.53 0.02 8.45
CA VAL A 123 3.65 0.51 7.37
C VAL A 123 4.39 1.47 6.42
N HIS A 124 5.40 2.19 6.92
CA HIS A 124 6.13 3.18 6.13
C HIS A 124 7.38 2.63 5.44
N ILE A 125 7.86 1.44 5.79
CA ILE A 125 9.06 0.84 5.19
C ILE A 125 8.85 0.62 3.69
N LEU A 126 7.76 -0.07 3.30
CA LEU A 126 7.49 -0.40 1.90
C LEU A 126 7.40 0.83 0.98
N PRO A 127 6.57 1.86 1.28
CA PRO A 127 6.51 3.04 0.45
C PRO A 127 7.82 3.84 0.44
N LEU A 128 8.56 3.89 1.56
CA LEU A 128 9.87 4.55 1.61
C LEU A 128 10.91 3.84 0.73
N SER A 129 11.06 2.52 0.86
CA SER A 129 12.00 1.74 0.06
C SER A 129 11.71 1.86 -1.43
N SER A 130 10.43 1.78 -1.79
CA SER A 130 9.95 1.97 -3.15
C SER A 130 10.28 3.36 -3.70
N LEU A 131 9.98 4.42 -2.94
CA LEU A 131 10.28 5.81 -3.31
C LEU A 131 11.79 6.03 -3.53
N LEU A 132 12.63 5.55 -2.60
CA LEU A 132 14.09 5.72 -2.68
C LEU A 132 14.71 4.95 -3.85
N SER A 133 14.22 3.74 -4.14
CA SER A 133 14.70 2.96 -5.30
C SER A 133 14.47 3.71 -6.61
N ARG A 134 13.34 4.42 -6.73
CA ARG A 134 12.94 5.16 -7.93
C ARG A 134 13.63 6.52 -8.04
N ALA A 135 13.97 7.14 -6.92
CA ALA A 135 14.81 8.33 -6.91
C ALA A 135 16.23 8.04 -7.44
N ARG A 136 16.74 6.82 -7.22
CA ARG A 136 18.08 6.38 -7.63
C ARG A 136 18.18 5.87 -9.07
N GLY A 137 17.08 5.39 -9.67
CA GLY A 137 17.05 4.91 -11.07
C GLY A 137 17.25 5.99 -12.15
N LYS A 138 17.79 7.16 -11.79
CA LYS A 138 18.06 8.31 -12.66
C LYS A 138 19.51 8.37 -13.17
N ASN A 139 20.25 7.26 -13.09
CA ASN A 139 21.60 7.12 -13.64
C ASN A 139 21.58 6.22 -14.88
#